data_AF-A0A6J6GCU8-F1
#
_entry.id   AF-A0A6J6GCU8-F1
#
_cell.length_a   1.000
_cell.length_b   1.000
_cell.length_c   1.000
_cell.angle_alpha   90.00
_cell.angle_beta   90.00
_cell.angle_gamma   90.00
#
_symmetry.space_group_name_H-M   'P 1'
#
loop_
_entity.id
_entity.type
_entity.pdbx_description
1 polymer ?
#
loop_
_entity_poly.entity_id
_entity_poly.type
_entity_poly.pdbx_seq_one_letter_code
_entity_poly.pdbx_strand_id
1 'polypeptide(L)'
;MVSDLTAVDYLLVPSRALPAGVAAERFEVVVNLLSLKDRQRLRVRVQVPESDASIPTLFDMYPGTEAMEREVYDMFGIVFTDHPDLSRILMPEDWEGHPLRKDYEVGRIPVQFKGAPN
;
A
#
# COMPACT_ATOMS: atom_id res chain seq x y z
N MET A 1 -8.10 0.40 -18.12
CA MET A 1 -7.31 1.40 -17.37
C MET A 1 -7.13 0.93 -15.94
N VAL A 2 -6.04 1.34 -15.28
CA VAL A 2 -5.93 1.23 -13.82
C VAL A 2 -6.72 2.38 -13.21
N SER A 3 -7.71 2.06 -12.38
CA SER A 3 -8.48 3.06 -11.66
C SER A 3 -7.86 3.41 -10.31
N ASP A 4 -7.17 2.44 -9.71
CA ASP A 4 -6.60 2.54 -8.36
C ASP A 4 -5.56 1.42 -8.15
N LEU A 5 -4.51 1.74 -7.40
CA LEU A 5 -3.45 0.81 -6.97
C LEU A 5 -3.11 1.17 -5.52
N THR A 6 -3.24 0.19 -4.63
CA THR A 6 -2.98 0.40 -3.19
C THR A 6 -2.39 -0.86 -2.57
N ALA A 7 -1.99 -0.80 -1.30
CA ALA A 7 -1.50 -1.95 -0.55
C ALA A 7 -2.26 -2.14 0.77
N VAL A 8 -2.21 -3.38 1.26
CA VAL A 8 -2.79 -3.76 2.54
C VAL A 8 -1.73 -4.46 3.37
N ASP A 9 -1.53 -4.00 4.61
CA ASP A 9 -0.69 -4.68 5.61
C ASP A 9 -1.57 -5.58 6.50
N TYR A 10 -1.34 -6.88 6.39
CA TYR A 10 -2.06 -7.92 7.11
C TYR A 10 -1.32 -8.43 8.36
N LEU A 11 -0.32 -7.71 8.87
CA LEU A 11 0.42 -8.08 10.10
C LEU A 11 -0.50 -8.55 11.24
N LEU A 12 -1.63 -7.87 11.46
CA LEU A 12 -2.59 -8.18 12.54
C LEU A 12 -3.65 -9.22 12.14
N VAL A 13 -3.71 -9.63 10.87
CA VAL A 13 -4.70 -10.59 10.34
C VAL A 13 -3.99 -11.60 9.41
N PRO A 14 -3.10 -12.46 9.95
CA PRO A 14 -2.31 -13.39 9.14
C PRO A 14 -3.16 -14.53 8.56
N SER A 15 -4.21 -14.95 9.26
CA SER A 15 -5.12 -16.00 8.80
C SER A 15 -6.26 -15.39 7.98
N ARG A 16 -6.09 -15.33 6.64
CA ARG A 16 -7.13 -14.90 5.70
C ARG A 16 -7.44 -15.97 4.65
N ALA A 17 -8.68 -15.97 4.16
CA ALA A 17 -9.10 -16.86 3.09
C ALA A 17 -8.49 -16.39 1.74
N LEU A 18 -7.63 -17.22 1.16
CA LEU A 18 -7.05 -17.02 -0.17
C LEU A 18 -7.42 -18.17 -1.11
N PRO A 19 -7.42 -17.95 -2.44
CA PRO A 19 -7.62 -19.02 -3.40
C PRO A 19 -6.59 -20.15 -3.21
N ALA A 20 -6.97 -21.36 -3.59
CA ALA A 20 -6.06 -22.51 -3.56
C ALA A 20 -4.79 -22.21 -4.39
N GLY A 21 -3.62 -22.50 -3.81
CA GLY A 21 -2.32 -22.27 -4.45
C GLY A 21 -1.70 -20.89 -4.20
N VAL A 22 -2.36 -20.00 -3.46
CA VAL A 22 -1.80 -18.68 -3.08
C VAL A 22 -1.32 -18.72 -1.62
N ALA A 23 -0.02 -18.50 -1.41
CA ALA A 23 0.55 -18.36 -0.08
C ALA A 23 0.24 -16.97 0.50
N ALA A 24 -0.15 -16.90 1.78
CA ALA A 24 -0.45 -15.63 2.42
C ALA A 24 0.83 -14.91 2.84
N GLU A 25 0.97 -13.67 2.42
CA GLU A 25 2.08 -12.78 2.81
C GLU A 25 1.59 -11.61 3.66
N ARG A 26 2.54 -10.92 4.32
CA ARG A 26 2.26 -9.72 5.12
C ARG A 26 1.61 -8.64 4.27
N PHE A 27 2.22 -8.31 3.14
CA PHE A 27 1.72 -7.26 2.25
C PHE A 27 0.91 -7.85 1.10
N GLU A 28 -0.10 -7.10 0.68
CA GLU A 28 -0.87 -7.39 -0.52
C GLU A 28 -1.03 -6.12 -1.34
N VAL A 29 -0.54 -6.13 -2.57
CA VAL A 29 -0.77 -5.04 -3.53
C VAL A 29 -2.06 -5.34 -4.29
N VAL A 30 -2.96 -4.38 -4.32
CA VAL A 30 -4.28 -4.48 -4.95
C VAL A 30 -4.36 -3.50 -6.10
N VAL A 31 -4.60 -4.01 -7.30
CA VAL A 31 -4.75 -3.22 -8.52
C VAL A 31 -6.19 -3.35 -9.00
N ASN A 32 -6.90 -2.23 -9.10
CA ASN A 32 -8.25 -2.17 -9.61
C ASN A 32 -8.22 -1.73 -11.08
N LEU A 33 -8.67 -2.61 -11.98
CA LEU A 33 -8.76 -2.41 -13.41
C LEU A 33 -10.21 -2.18 -13.83
N LEU A 34 -10.41 -1.25 -14.77
CA LEU A 34 -11.71 -0.94 -15.36
C LEU A 34 -11.63 -1.03 -16.89
N SER A 35 -12.47 -1.86 -17.49
CA SER A 35 -12.80 -1.81 -18.92
C SER A 35 -13.99 -0.86 -19.12
N LEU A 36 -13.74 0.29 -19.75
CA LEU A 36 -14.80 1.24 -20.09
C LEU A 36 -15.71 0.71 -21.19
N LYS A 37 -15.15 -0.07 -22.13
CA LYS A 37 -15.88 -0.66 -23.26
C LYS A 37 -16.89 -1.69 -22.78
N ASP A 38 -16.45 -2.61 -21.92
CA ASP A 38 -17.28 -3.74 -21.48
C ASP A 38 -18.01 -3.45 -20.16
N ARG A 39 -17.72 -2.29 -19.53
CA ARG A 39 -18.25 -1.88 -18.22
C ARG A 39 -17.96 -2.90 -17.12
N GLN A 40 -16.81 -3.54 -17.22
CA GLN A 40 -16.37 -4.59 -16.29
C GLN A 40 -15.22 -4.08 -15.40
N ARG A 41 -15.20 -4.56 -14.17
CA ARG A 41 -14.13 -4.31 -13.20
C ARG A 41 -13.41 -5.62 -12.91
N LEU A 42 -12.08 -5.55 -12.83
CA LEU A 42 -11.23 -6.66 -12.43
C LEU A 42 -10.33 -6.17 -11.29
N ARG A 43 -10.16 -7.00 -10.26
CA ARG A 43 -9.20 -6.74 -9.18
C ARG A 43 -8.10 -7.78 -9.23
N VAL A 44 -6.87 -7.32 -9.32
CA VAL A 44 -5.67 -8.15 -9.20
C VAL A 44 -5.11 -7.96 -7.79
N ARG A 45 -4.79 -9.06 -7.11
CA ARG A 45 -4.20 -9.07 -5.76
C ARG A 45 -2.90 -9.85 -5.83
N VAL A 46 -1.80 -9.21 -5.43
CA VAL A 46 -0.46 -9.82 -5.43
C VAL A 46 0.03 -9.89 -3.99
N GLN A 47 0.52 -11.06 -3.59
CA GLN A 47 1.09 -11.29 -2.27
C GLN A 47 2.56 -10.87 -2.32
N VAL A 48 2.99 -10.03 -1.39
CA VAL A 48 4.36 -9.50 -1.33
C VAL A 48 4.96 -9.83 0.04
N PRO A 49 6.07 -10.58 0.09
CA PRO A 49 6.68 -10.99 1.36
C PRO A 49 7.32 -9.79 2.06
N GLU A 50 7.37 -9.85 3.39
CA GLU A 50 8.05 -8.82 4.19
C GLU A 50 9.57 -8.86 4.01
N SER A 51 10.13 -10.06 3.83
CA SER A 51 11.58 -10.27 3.66
C SER A 51 12.14 -9.64 2.39
N ASP A 52 11.30 -9.47 1.37
CA ASP A 52 11.61 -8.83 0.09
C ASP A 52 10.37 -8.07 -0.40
N ALA A 53 10.17 -6.89 0.18
CA ALA A 53 9.02 -6.04 -0.14
C ALA A 53 9.23 -5.29 -1.47
N SER A 54 9.43 -6.04 -2.56
CA SER A 54 9.62 -5.49 -3.90
C SER A 54 8.69 -6.15 -4.93
N ILE A 55 8.30 -5.41 -5.96
CA ILE A 55 7.44 -5.87 -7.06
C ILE A 55 7.73 -5.06 -8.34
N PRO A 56 7.58 -5.63 -9.55
CA PRO A 56 7.69 -4.85 -10.78
C PRO A 56 6.67 -3.71 -10.88
N THR A 57 7.10 -2.56 -11.39
CA THR A 57 6.23 -1.43 -11.71
C THR A 57 5.16 -1.79 -12.75
N LEU A 58 3.99 -1.16 -12.66
CA LEU A 58 2.97 -1.18 -13.72
C LEU A 58 3.09 0.02 -14.66
N PHE A 59 4.00 0.97 -14.37
CA PHE A 59 4.15 2.23 -15.08
C PHE A 59 4.32 2.06 -16.60
N ASP A 60 5.14 1.09 -17.02
CA ASP A 60 5.40 0.82 -18.45
C ASP A 60 4.13 0.51 -19.24
N MET A 61 3.18 -0.18 -18.61
CA MET A 61 1.89 -0.54 -19.22
C MET A 61 0.82 0.52 -18.97
N TYR A 62 0.86 1.15 -17.80
CA TYR A 62 -0.14 2.10 -17.31
C TYR A 62 0.53 3.31 -16.66
N PRO A 63 0.96 4.33 -17.41
CA PRO A 63 1.69 5.47 -16.86
C PRO A 63 0.94 6.26 -15.78
N GLY A 64 -0.39 6.12 -15.72
CA GLY A 64 -1.21 6.71 -14.66
C GLY A 64 -1.01 6.09 -13.28
N THR A 65 -0.22 5.02 -13.12
CA THR A 65 0.09 4.42 -11.82
C THR A 65 1.23 5.08 -11.08
N GLU A 66 1.97 6.02 -11.70
CA GLU A 66 3.16 6.67 -11.12
C GLU A 66 2.94 7.16 -9.68
N ALA A 67 1.95 8.03 -9.47
CA ALA A 67 1.65 8.56 -8.14
C ALA A 67 1.13 7.49 -7.16
N MET A 68 0.41 6.48 -7.65
CA MET A 68 -0.16 5.42 -6.81
C MET A 68 0.93 4.47 -6.30
N GLU A 69 1.90 4.13 -7.15
CA GLU A 69 3.06 3.32 -6.78
C GLU A 69 3.94 4.07 -5.77
N ARG A 70 4.15 5.37 -5.97
CA ARG A 70 4.83 6.24 -4.99
C ARG A 70 4.10 6.35 -3.67
N GLU A 71 2.78 6.46 -3.67
CA GLU A 71 1.97 6.45 -2.45
C GLU A 71 2.15 5.13 -1.68
N VAL A 72 2.10 3.99 -2.37
CA VAL A 72 2.32 2.68 -1.74
C VAL A 72 3.74 2.55 -1.19
N TYR A 73 4.74 3.03 -1.91
CA TYR A 73 6.12 3.10 -1.41
C TYR A 73 6.22 3.97 -0.15
N ASP A 74 5.65 5.17 -0.17
CA ASP A 74 5.73 6.11 0.95
C ASP A 74 5.00 5.57 2.20
N MET A 75 3.81 5.01 2.02
CA MET A 75 2.93 4.58 3.11
C MET A 75 3.21 3.17 3.64
N PHE A 76 3.68 2.26 2.78
CA PHE A 76 3.89 0.84 3.11
C PHE A 76 5.32 0.35 2.86
N GLY A 77 6.20 1.13 2.24
CA GLY A 77 7.60 0.75 2.00
C GLY A 77 7.77 -0.42 1.05
N ILE A 78 6.84 -0.60 0.11
CA ILE A 78 6.95 -1.58 -0.97
C ILE A 78 7.66 -0.91 -2.14
N VAL A 79 8.76 -1.49 -2.59
CA VAL A 79 9.60 -0.95 -3.67
C VAL A 79 9.06 -1.43 -5.03
N PHE A 80 8.77 -0.49 -5.92
CA PHE A 80 8.42 -0.80 -7.30
C PHE A 80 9.68 -0.78 -8.16
N THR A 81 10.13 -1.95 -8.65
CA THR A 81 11.32 -2.04 -9.50
C THR A 81 11.04 -1.43 -10.87
N ASP A 82 12.04 -0.78 -11.45
CA ASP A 82 11.99 -0.09 -12.76
C ASP A 82 11.05 1.13 -12.82
N HIS A 83 10.54 1.60 -11.66
CA HIS A 83 9.77 2.83 -11.58
C HIS A 83 10.64 4.07 -11.90
N PRO A 84 10.15 5.05 -12.69
CA PRO A 84 10.96 6.18 -13.16
C PRO A 84 11.44 7.13 -12.05
N ASP A 85 10.63 7.37 -11.03
CA ASP A 85 10.97 8.21 -9.88
C ASP A 85 10.24 7.69 -8.63
N LEU A 86 10.89 6.83 -7.85
CA LEU A 86 10.31 6.29 -6.62
C LEU A 86 10.67 7.14 -5.39
N SER A 87 10.26 8.42 -5.42
CA SER A 87 10.39 9.35 -4.30
C SER A 87 9.11 9.41 -3.45
N ARG A 88 9.25 9.82 -2.18
CA ARG A 88 8.09 10.07 -1.29
C ARG A 88 7.16 11.13 -1.92
N ILE A 89 5.87 11.05 -1.62
CA ILE A 89 4.87 11.95 -2.22
C ILE A 89 3.92 12.58 -1.19
N LEU A 90 3.61 11.88 -0.10
CA LEU A 90 2.72 12.38 0.97
C LEU A 90 3.51 12.83 2.20
N MET A 91 4.57 12.10 2.55
CA MET A 91 5.38 12.41 3.73
C MET A 91 6.49 13.41 3.42
N PRO A 92 6.87 14.23 4.40
CA PRO A 92 8.10 15.01 4.33
C PRO A 92 9.29 14.14 3.93
N GLU A 93 10.25 14.72 3.21
CA GLU A 93 11.44 14.02 2.71
C GLU A 93 12.30 13.44 3.86
N ASP A 94 12.29 14.09 5.01
CA ASP A 94 12.99 13.69 6.24
C ASP A 94 12.21 12.69 7.11
N TRP A 95 11.04 12.24 6.66
CA TRP A 95 10.23 11.29 7.42
C TRP A 95 10.88 9.90 7.49
N GLU A 96 10.91 9.33 8.68
CA GLU A 96 11.39 7.96 8.91
C GLU A 96 10.23 6.98 9.04
N GLY A 97 10.30 5.88 8.27
CA GLY A 97 9.30 4.81 8.29
C GLY A 97 8.12 5.01 7.32
N HIS A 98 7.07 4.22 7.56
CA HIS A 98 5.94 3.99 6.65
C HIS A 98 4.61 3.97 7.44
N PRO A 99 3.85 5.09 7.45
CA PRO A 99 2.76 5.31 8.41
C PRO A 99 1.60 4.30 8.39
N LEU A 100 1.30 3.67 7.25
CA LEU A 100 0.15 2.77 7.14
C LEU A 100 0.47 1.31 7.52
N ARG A 101 1.74 1.01 7.80
CA ARG A 101 2.12 -0.28 8.38
C ARG A 101 1.58 -0.43 9.80
N LYS A 102 1.19 -1.64 10.20
CA LYS A 102 0.52 -1.88 11.48
C LYS A 102 1.46 -1.92 12.68
N ASP A 103 2.76 -2.03 12.44
CA ASP A 103 3.84 -1.87 13.42
C ASP A 103 4.29 -0.41 13.58
N TYR A 104 3.74 0.53 12.80
CA TYR A 104 4.02 1.95 12.96
C TYR A 104 3.19 2.55 14.12
N GLU A 105 3.86 3.21 15.07
CA GLU A 105 3.18 3.85 16.20
C GLU A 105 2.38 5.07 15.75
N VAL A 106 1.06 5.03 15.97
CA VAL A 106 0.20 6.19 15.73
C VAL A 106 0.44 7.19 16.87
N GLY A 107 1.09 8.30 16.57
CA GLY A 107 1.22 9.41 17.51
C GLY A 107 -0.15 9.87 18.01
N ARG A 108 -0.36 9.87 19.33
CA ARG A 108 -1.60 10.30 19.96
C ARG A 108 -1.32 11.42 20.94
N ILE A 109 -2.08 12.50 20.83
CA ILE A 109 -2.10 13.57 21.83
C ILE A 109 -3.32 13.32 22.72
N PRO A 110 -3.16 13.14 24.04
CA PRO A 110 -4.30 12.94 24.92
C PRO A 110 -5.18 14.19 24.94
N VAL A 111 -6.50 13.98 24.96
CA VAL A 111 -7.46 15.08 25.08
C VAL A 111 -7.36 15.69 26.48
N GLN A 112 -7.05 16.98 26.53
CA GLN A 112 -6.95 17.72 27.79
C GLN A 112 -8.25 18.48 28.07
N PHE A 113 -8.83 18.26 29.25
CA PHE A 113 -9.98 19.02 29.72
C PHE A 113 -9.57 20.01 30.81
N LYS A 114 -10.17 21.19 30.81
CA LYS A 114 -9.99 22.17 31.88
C LYS A 114 -10.82 21.74 33.10
N GLY A 115 -10.16 21.48 34.23
CA GLY A 115 -10.81 21.18 35.52
C GLY A 115 -11.09 19.70 35.79
N ALA A 116 -10.44 18.77 35.09
CA ALA A 116 -10.48 17.36 35.45
C ALA A 116 -9.86 17.16 36.86
N PRO A 117 -10.50 16.42 37.77
CA PRO A 117 -9.86 16.04 39.03
C PRO A 117 -8.62 15.18 38.72
N ASN A 118 -7.52 15.49 39.40
CA ASN A 118 -6.25 14.75 39.31
C ASN A 118 -6.43 13.27 39.65
#